data_AF-A0A0C2CMS0-F1
#
_entry.id   AF-A0A0C2CMS0-F1
#
_cell.length_a   1.000
_cell.length_b   1.000
_cell.length_c   1.000
_cell.angle_alpha   90.00
_cell.angle_beta   90.00
_cell.angle_gamma   90.00
#
_symmetry.space_group_name_H-M   'P 1'
#
loop_
_entity.id
_entity.type
_entity.pdbx_description
1 polymer ?
#
loop_
_entity_poly.entity_id
_entity_poly.type
_entity_poly.pdbx_seq_one_letter_code
_entity_poly.pdbx_strand_id
1 'polypeptide(L)'
;MNKLLCERPRGGWRLKTLRASKHRREWESEPTHGRMPGKVRRSKWLNENLQPLRRFLLSNLGRPWDQVYSELRANLRVRKAIDLHILQHLERMVALDVRYEGRVPMVLDRDGWRPIYGTRWHELYVCPRTGLLRRYQGKRRG
;
A
#
# COMPACT_ATOMS: atom_id res chain seq x y z
N MET A 1 -14.81 15.64 7.09
CA MET A 1 -14.40 15.02 5.81
C MET A 1 -14.78 13.55 5.80
N ASN A 2 -16.02 13.24 5.41
CA ASN A 2 -16.49 11.86 5.27
C ASN A 2 -16.51 11.49 3.79
N LYS A 3 -15.61 10.58 3.39
CA LYS A 3 -15.81 9.53 2.37
C LYS A 3 -14.45 9.03 1.83
N LEU A 4 -14.15 7.77 2.15
CA LEU A 4 -13.34 6.84 1.35
C LEU A 4 -11.85 7.16 1.23
N LEU A 5 -11.09 6.82 2.27
CA LEU A 5 -9.62 6.83 2.22
C LEU A 5 -9.04 5.73 1.30
N CYS A 6 -9.83 4.71 0.91
CA CYS A 6 -9.36 3.62 0.05
C CYS A 6 -10.49 2.77 -0.59
N GLU A 7 -11.60 3.36 -1.06
CA GLU A 7 -12.58 2.59 -1.85
C GLU A 7 -12.60 3.06 -3.30
N ARG A 8 -12.47 2.10 -4.22
CA ARG A 8 -12.65 2.27 -5.66
C ARG A 8 -13.85 1.41 -6.08
N PRO A 9 -14.75 1.87 -6.97
CA PRO A 9 -15.79 1.02 -7.52
C PRO A 9 -15.14 -0.20 -8.21
N ARG A 10 -15.72 -1.39 -8.02
CA ARG A 10 -15.18 -2.65 -8.55
C ARG A 10 -15.22 -2.61 -10.09
N GLY A 11 -14.10 -2.27 -10.72
CA GLY A 11 -13.91 -2.45 -12.17
C GLY A 11 -13.58 -3.91 -12.45
N GLY A 12 -14.52 -4.66 -13.02
CA GLY A 12 -14.31 -6.09 -13.32
C GLY A 12 -15.51 -6.86 -13.87
N TRP A 13 -16.71 -6.28 -13.87
CA TRP A 13 -17.92 -6.92 -14.41
C TRP A 13 -17.99 -6.99 -15.94
N ARG A 14 -16.92 -6.61 -16.66
CA ARG A 14 -16.80 -6.79 -18.11
C ARG A 14 -15.56 -7.58 -18.51
N LEU A 15 -15.15 -8.57 -17.72
CA LEU A 15 -14.35 -9.63 -18.32
C LEU A 15 -15.28 -10.43 -19.22
N LYS A 16 -15.28 -10.13 -20.52
CA LYS A 16 -15.71 -11.11 -21.52
C LYS A 16 -14.89 -12.35 -21.21
N THR A 17 -15.53 -13.38 -20.67
CA THR A 17 -14.95 -14.72 -20.68
C THR A 17 -14.49 -14.93 -22.11
N LEU A 18 -13.18 -15.03 -22.33
CA LEU A 18 -12.68 -15.61 -23.56
C LEU A 18 -13.37 -16.96 -23.61
N ARG A 19 -14.40 -17.08 -24.46
CA ARG A 19 -15.04 -18.35 -24.76
C ARG A 19 -13.89 -19.18 -25.29
N ALA A 20 -13.34 -20.04 -24.43
CA ALA A 20 -12.43 -21.08 -24.85
C ALA A 20 -13.18 -21.82 -25.96
N SER A 21 -12.59 -21.75 -27.14
CA SER A 21 -13.15 -22.22 -28.39
C SER A 21 -13.75 -23.62 -28.22
N LYS A 22 -14.88 -23.85 -28.90
CA LYS A 22 -15.54 -25.15 -29.02
C LYS A 22 -14.52 -26.27 -29.23
N HIS A 23 -14.52 -27.25 -28.35
CA HIS A 23 -14.32 -28.64 -28.76
C HIS A 23 -15.34 -29.48 -28.02
N ARG A 24 -16.42 -29.85 -28.72
CA ARG A 24 -17.35 -30.89 -28.29
C ARG A 24 -16.53 -32.18 -28.27
N ARG A 25 -16.22 -32.73 -27.10
CA ARG A 25 -15.69 -34.09 -27.01
C ARG A 25 -16.86 -35.04 -26.81
N GLU A 26 -16.89 -36.02 -27.69
CA GLU A 26 -17.77 -37.19 -27.73
C GLU A 26 -17.50 -38.08 -26.49
N TRP A 27 -18.55 -38.69 -25.96
CA TRP A 27 -18.66 -39.17 -24.57
C TRP A 27 -18.26 -40.63 -24.35
N GLU A 28 -17.17 -41.12 -24.93
CA GLU A 28 -16.65 -42.45 -24.55
C GLU A 28 -15.13 -42.46 -24.50
N SER A 29 -14.58 -42.37 -23.28
CA SER A 29 -13.29 -42.91 -22.84
C SER A 29 -13.05 -42.52 -21.37
N GLU A 30 -12.82 -43.51 -20.53
CA GLU A 30 -12.69 -43.46 -19.06
C GLU A 30 -11.58 -42.53 -18.52
N PRO A 31 -11.64 -42.11 -17.23
CA PRO A 31 -10.91 -40.94 -16.74
C PRO A 31 -9.47 -41.28 -16.32
N THR A 32 -8.50 -41.02 -17.19
CA THR A 32 -7.08 -41.02 -16.82
C THR A 32 -6.69 -39.65 -16.27
N HIS A 33 -6.82 -39.49 -14.94
CA HIS A 33 -6.12 -38.49 -14.10
C HIS A 33 -5.69 -37.18 -14.80
N GLY A 34 -6.66 -36.47 -15.37
CA GLY A 34 -6.42 -35.18 -16.01
C GLY A 34 -5.94 -34.19 -14.98
N ARG A 35 -4.67 -33.74 -15.07
CA ARG A 35 -4.15 -32.64 -14.25
C ARG A 35 -5.15 -31.49 -14.36
N MET A 36 -5.75 -31.10 -13.24
CA MET A 36 -6.50 -29.85 -13.19
C MET A 36 -5.56 -28.77 -13.75
N PRO A 37 -5.93 -28.02 -14.80
CA PRO A 37 -5.12 -26.90 -15.24
C PRO A 37 -4.94 -26.03 -14.01
N GLY A 38 -3.69 -25.96 -13.54
CA GLY A 38 -3.38 -25.43 -12.22
C GLY A 38 -4.10 -24.11 -12.11
N LYS A 39 -5.04 -23.99 -11.15
CA LYS A 39 -5.69 -22.73 -10.84
C LYS A 39 -4.53 -21.76 -10.74
N VAL A 40 -4.37 -20.91 -11.75
CA VAL A 40 -3.40 -19.83 -11.67
C VAL A 40 -3.87 -19.12 -10.43
N ARG A 41 -3.13 -19.30 -9.34
CA ARG A 41 -3.29 -18.51 -8.14
C ARG A 41 -2.83 -17.13 -8.58
N ARG A 42 -3.67 -16.44 -9.37
CA ARG A 42 -3.68 -15.00 -9.41
C ARG A 42 -4.07 -14.67 -7.99
N SER A 43 -3.04 -14.56 -7.14
CA SER A 43 -3.12 -13.90 -5.86
C SER A 43 -3.98 -12.68 -6.16
N LYS A 44 -5.14 -12.58 -5.51
CA LYS A 44 -5.92 -11.36 -5.58
C LYS A 44 -5.00 -10.31 -5.01
N TRP A 45 -4.27 -9.62 -5.88
CA TRP A 45 -3.56 -8.42 -5.50
C TRP A 45 -4.67 -7.47 -5.12
N LEU A 46 -4.84 -7.30 -3.81
CA LEU A 46 -5.68 -6.24 -3.27
C LEU A 46 -5.07 -4.96 -3.83
N ASN A 47 -5.65 -4.47 -4.92
CA ASN A 47 -5.24 -3.24 -5.57
C ASN A 47 -5.74 -2.12 -4.68
N GLU A 48 -5.05 -1.93 -3.56
CA GLU A 48 -5.39 -0.91 -2.60
C GLU A 48 -5.03 0.44 -3.19
N ASN A 49 -6.05 1.28 -3.35
CA ASN A 49 -5.86 2.63 -3.84
C ASN A 49 -5.24 3.46 -2.71
N LEU A 50 -3.91 3.47 -2.59
CA LEU A 50 -3.18 4.24 -1.56
C LEU A 50 -2.98 5.71 -1.91
N GLN A 51 -3.49 6.15 -3.07
CA GLN A 51 -3.40 7.55 -3.47
C GLN A 51 -4.10 8.51 -2.49
N PRO A 52 -5.29 8.21 -1.92
CA PRO A 52 -5.92 9.11 -0.96
C PRO A 52 -5.15 9.18 0.35
N LEU A 53 -4.62 8.05 0.86
CA LEU A 53 -3.73 8.04 2.02
C LEU A 53 -2.49 8.92 1.77
N ARG A 54 -1.84 8.73 0.61
CA ARG A 54 -0.68 9.55 0.23
C ARG A 54 -1.02 11.03 0.15
N ARG A 55 -2.14 11.38 -0.48
CA ARG A 55 -2.60 12.77 -0.60
C ARG A 55 -2.85 13.39 0.77
N PHE A 56 -3.50 12.65 1.67
CA PHE A 56 -3.74 13.06 3.04
C PHE A 56 -2.42 13.32 3.79
N LEU A 57 -1.44 12.43 3.68
CA LEU A 57 -0.15 12.63 4.35
C LEU A 57 0.61 13.83 3.79
N LEU A 58 0.60 14.00 2.46
CA LEU A 58 1.23 15.14 1.80
C LEU A 58 0.55 16.48 2.12
N SER A 59 -0.77 16.50 2.36
CA SER A 59 -1.47 17.73 2.79
C SER A 59 -1.20 18.10 4.25
N ASN A 60 -0.66 17.19 5.05
CA ASN A 60 -0.40 17.37 6.48
C ASN A 60 1.08 17.58 6.81
N LEU A 61 1.92 17.89 5.81
CA LEU A 61 3.33 18.22 6.04
C LEU A 61 3.45 19.44 6.96
N GLY A 62 4.39 19.38 7.91
CA GLY A 62 4.63 20.44 8.89
C GLY A 62 3.72 20.39 10.12
N ARG A 63 2.77 19.45 10.19
CA ARG A 63 1.94 19.22 11.38
C ARG A 63 2.56 18.20 12.33
N PRO A 64 2.25 18.25 13.65
CA PRO A 64 2.64 17.23 14.60
C PRO A 64 2.09 15.86 14.20
N TRP A 65 2.95 14.85 14.18
CA TRP A 65 2.58 13.50 13.77
C TRP A 65 1.45 12.92 14.62
N ASP A 66 1.47 13.14 15.94
CA ASP A 66 0.45 12.61 16.85
C ASP A 66 -0.96 13.11 16.52
N GLN A 67 -1.08 14.37 16.10
CA GLN A 67 -2.35 14.95 15.66
C GLN A 67 -2.81 14.32 14.34
N VAL A 68 -1.90 14.20 13.35
CA VAL A 68 -2.18 13.60 12.05
C VAL A 68 -2.59 12.14 12.19
N TYR A 69 -1.87 11.39 13.04
CA TYR A 69 -2.16 10.00 13.34
C TYR A 69 -3.50 9.84 14.05
N SER A 70 -3.80 10.69 15.03
CA SER A 70 -5.08 10.68 15.74
C SER A 70 -6.26 11.00 14.81
N GLU A 71 -6.12 11.98 13.92
CA GLU A 71 -7.13 12.29 12.90
C GLU A 71 -7.32 11.12 11.92
N LEU A 72 -6.23 10.50 11.47
CA LEU A 72 -6.30 9.34 10.60
C LEU A 72 -7.04 8.19 11.30
N ARG A 73 -6.68 7.91 12.56
CA ARG A 73 -7.28 6.84 13.36
C ARG A 73 -8.76 7.10 13.65
N ALA A 74 -9.15 8.34 13.91
CA ALA A 74 -10.55 8.72 14.10
C ALA A 74 -11.41 8.51 12.83
N ASN A 75 -10.79 8.63 11.65
CA ASN A 75 -11.45 8.41 10.37
C ASN A 75 -11.50 6.92 9.95
N LEU A 76 -10.62 6.06 10.48
CA LEU A 76 -10.59 4.62 10.20
C LEU A 76 -11.56 3.88 11.13
N ARG A 77 -12.56 3.19 10.56
CA ARG A 77 -13.50 2.37 11.33
C ARG A 77 -12.93 0.97 11.55
N VAL A 78 -11.88 0.85 12.39
CA VAL A 78 -10.98 -0.31 12.70
C VAL A 78 -11.58 -1.74 12.71
N ARG A 79 -12.90 -1.92 12.62
CA ARG A 79 -13.61 -3.19 12.47
C ARG A 79 -13.46 -3.86 11.11
N LYS A 80 -12.78 -3.26 10.11
CA LYS A 80 -12.60 -3.86 8.77
C LYS A 80 -11.14 -4.27 8.53
N ALA A 81 -10.94 -5.42 7.89
CA ALA A 81 -9.61 -5.89 7.46
C ALA A 81 -8.85 -4.86 6.58
N ILE A 82 -9.58 -4.01 5.86
CA ILE A 82 -9.03 -2.91 5.06
C ILE A 82 -8.35 -1.86 5.94
N ASP A 83 -8.88 -1.58 7.13
CA ASP A 83 -8.29 -0.58 8.03
C ASP A 83 -6.96 -1.05 8.60
N LEU A 84 -6.85 -2.35 8.94
CA LEU A 84 -5.57 -2.95 9.34
C LEU A 84 -4.53 -2.87 8.22
N HIS A 85 -4.96 -3.08 6.97
CA HIS A 85 -4.04 -3.01 5.84
C HIS A 85 -3.61 -1.57 5.53
N ILE A 86 -4.48 -0.56 5.74
CA ILE A 86 -4.10 0.86 5.67
C ILE A 86 -3.00 1.20 6.69
N LEU A 87 -3.09 0.67 7.92
CA LEU A 87 -2.05 0.89 8.93
C LEU A 87 -0.71 0.25 8.54
N GLN A 88 -0.74 -0.95 7.95
CA GLN A 88 0.48 -1.58 7.42
C GLN A 88 1.13 -0.73 6.32
N HIS A 89 0.33 -0.09 5.45
CA HIS A 89 0.88 0.86 4.48
C HIS A 89 1.36 2.15 5.13
N LEU A 90 0.69 2.64 6.16
CA LEU A 90 1.10 3.83 6.90
C LEU A 90 2.52 3.65 7.47
N GLU A 91 2.77 2.52 8.13
CA GLU A 91 4.09 2.14 8.67
C GLU A 91 5.17 2.07 7.57
N ARG A 92 4.79 1.62 6.37
CA ARG A 92 5.70 1.59 5.22
C ARG A 92 5.90 2.94 4.54
N MET A 93 4.96 3.88 4.72
CA MET A 93 4.97 5.19 4.06
C MET A 93 5.63 6.28 4.89
N VAL A 94 5.54 6.20 6.21
CA VAL A 94 6.05 7.19 7.16
C VAL A 94 7.05 6.54 8.10
N ALA A 95 8.32 6.96 8.00
CA ALA A 95 9.34 6.51 8.92
C ALA A 95 9.24 7.23 10.27
N LEU A 96 9.12 6.47 11.36
CA LEU A 96 9.06 6.99 12.73
C LEU A 96 10.43 6.95 13.40
N ASP A 97 11.16 5.85 13.24
CA ASP A 97 12.51 5.66 13.76
C ASP A 97 13.52 6.36 12.87
N VAL A 98 13.69 7.66 13.11
CA VAL A 98 14.54 8.54 12.30
C VAL A 98 15.65 9.12 13.16
N ARG A 99 16.87 9.12 12.66
CA ARG A 99 17.99 9.88 13.23
C ARG A 99 18.64 10.75 12.15
N TYR A 100 19.34 11.79 12.56
CA TYR A 100 20.13 12.60 11.63
C TYR A 100 21.59 12.17 11.68
N GLU A 101 22.17 11.87 10.52
CA GLU A 101 23.62 11.81 10.32
C GLU A 101 24.02 13.03 9.48
N GLY A 102 24.55 14.05 10.15
CA GLY A 102 24.74 15.37 9.56
C GLY A 102 23.41 15.99 9.11
N ARG A 103 23.25 16.19 7.80
CA ARG A 103 22.01 16.73 7.19
C ARG A 103 21.11 15.65 6.59
N VAL A 104 21.53 14.38 6.64
CA VAL A 104 20.80 13.27 6.03
C VAL A 104 19.94 12.59 7.10
N PRO A 105 18.61 12.52 6.89
CA PRO A 105 17.76 11.69 7.74
C PRO A 105 17.99 10.21 7.38
N MET A 106 18.31 9.44 8.41
CA MET A 106 18.46 7.99 8.38
C MET A 106 17.23 7.34 9.01
N VAL A 107 16.76 6.25 8.43
CA VAL A 107 15.63 5.45 8.90
C VAL A 107 16.11 4.07 9.31
N LEU A 108 15.51 3.52 10.35
CA LEU A 108 15.74 2.14 10.74
C LEU A 108 14.96 1.20 9.81
N ASP A 109 15.67 0.25 9.21
CA ASP A 109 15.10 -0.88 8.48
C ASP A 109 15.59 -2.20 9.09
N ARG A 110 15.16 -3.34 8.55
CA ARG A 110 15.57 -4.69 8.99
C ARG A 110 17.09 -4.88 9.01
N ASP A 111 17.77 -4.31 8.03
CA ASP A 111 19.23 -4.44 7.85
C ASP A 111 20.02 -3.33 8.58
N GLY A 112 19.33 -2.47 9.35
CA GLY A 112 19.93 -1.37 10.10
C GLY A 112 19.57 0.02 9.57
N TRP A 113 20.40 1.01 9.88
CA TRP A 113 20.17 2.41 9.53
C TRP A 113 20.52 2.69 8.07
N ARG A 114 19.60 3.30 7.32
CA ARG A 114 19.81 3.68 5.93
C ARG A 114 19.26 5.07 5.60
N PRO A 115 19.80 5.78 4.60
CA PRO A 115 19.27 7.08 4.21
C PRO A 115 17.89 6.98 3.58
N ILE A 116 17.11 8.06 3.69
CA ILE A 116 15.85 8.20 2.96
C ILE A 116 16.14 8.43 1.47
N TYR A 117 15.49 7.68 0.59
CA TYR A 117 15.72 7.72 -0.87
C TYR A 117 14.68 8.55 -1.65
N GLY A 118 13.65 9.10 -1.00
CA GLY A 118 12.64 9.94 -1.65
C GLY A 118 11.71 9.18 -2.60
N THR A 119 11.55 7.86 -2.41
CA THR A 119 10.57 7.06 -3.16
C THR A 119 9.17 7.32 -2.62
N ARG A 120 8.10 7.02 -3.37
CA ARG A 120 6.71 7.21 -2.90
C ARG A 120 6.36 6.50 -1.58
N TRP A 121 7.15 5.49 -1.21
CA TRP A 121 7.03 4.74 0.03
C TRP A 121 8.00 5.25 1.10
N HIS A 122 9.14 5.80 0.71
CA HIS A 122 10.17 6.27 1.62
C HIS A 122 10.49 7.73 1.34
N GLU A 123 9.46 8.59 1.35
CA GLU A 123 9.61 10.04 1.22
C GLU A 123 9.13 10.80 2.45
N LEU A 124 8.35 10.17 3.33
CA LEU A 124 7.81 10.81 4.53
C LEU A 124 8.49 10.27 5.78
N TYR A 125 8.74 11.17 6.73
CA TYR A 125 9.35 10.83 8.00
C TYR A 125 8.91 11.79 9.09
N VAL A 126 8.94 11.34 10.34
CA VAL A 126 8.73 12.20 11.50
C VAL A 126 10.08 12.77 11.92
N CYS A 127 10.16 14.10 11.99
CA CYS A 127 11.37 14.75 12.43
C CYS A 127 11.63 14.40 13.90
N PRO A 128 12.74 13.72 14.26
CA PRO A 128 12.98 13.28 15.63
C PRO A 128 13.16 14.44 16.61
N ARG A 129 13.48 15.63 16.11
CA ARG A 129 13.67 16.84 16.94
C ARG A 129 12.39 17.62 17.20
N THR A 130 11.43 17.56 16.28
CA THR A 130 10.25 18.44 16.31
C THR A 130 8.93 17.69 16.32
N GLY A 131 8.93 16.37 16.14
CA GLY A 131 7.72 15.55 16.01
C GLY A 131 6.86 15.88 14.78
N LEU A 132 7.37 16.69 13.85
CA LEU A 132 6.61 17.14 12.69
C LEU A 132 6.74 16.15 11.54
N LEU A 133 5.63 15.91 10.83
CA LEU A 133 5.64 15.15 9.59
C LEU A 133 6.37 15.95 8.50
N ARG A 134 7.44 15.37 7.95
CA ARG A 134 8.26 16.00 6.91
C ARG A 134 8.39 15.10 5.70
N ARG A 135 8.63 15.74 4.55
CA ARG A 135 8.99 15.06 3.31
C ARG A 135 10.48 15.24 3.07
N TYR A 136 11.16 14.14 2.75
CA TYR A 136 12.53 14.19 2.28
C TYR A 136 12.59 14.73 0.86
N GLN A 137 13.36 15.79 0.66
CA GLN A 137 13.51 16.50 -0.61
C GLN A 137 14.83 16.15 -1.33
N GLY A 138 15.47 15.04 -0.98
CA GLY A 138 16.73 14.65 -1.61
C GLY A 138 16.58 14.27 -3.08
N LYS A 139 17.67 14.39 -3.84
CA LYS A 139 17.72 14.07 -5.27
C LYS A 139 17.19 12.65 -5.51
N ARG A 140 16.14 12.53 -6.33
CA ARG A 140 15.66 11.25 -6.84
C ARG A 140 16.84 10.61 -7.60
N ARG A 141 17.31 9.44 -7.19
CA ARG A 141 18.20 8.65 -8.05
C ARG A 141 17.36 8.27 -9.28
N GLY A 142 17.71 8.86 -10.42
CA GLY A 142 17.16 8.51 -11.73
C GLY A 142 17.60 7.12 -12.15
#